data_AF-A0A936N5E9-F1
#
_entry.id   AF-A0A936N5E9-F1
#
_cell.length_a   1.000
_cell.length_b   1.000
_cell.length_c   1.000
_cell.angle_alpha   90.00
_cell.angle_beta   90.00
_cell.angle_gamma   90.00
#
_symmetry.space_group_name_H-M   'P 1'
#
loop_
_entity.id
_entity.type
_entity.pdbx_description
1 polymer ?
#
loop_
_entity_poly.entity_id
_entity_poly.type
_entity_poly.pdbx_seq_one_letter_code
_entity_poly.pdbx_strand_id
1 'polypeptide(L)'
;MKNKVKILMSALVILFLSGSLIDSCFNLTESKFQLFGYSKPVEDTLLSINTWFDRSFQDKKNDYINNNFGGRNFLVRLNNQVNYTFYDKINVWDVFKGKDDYLFSEAFFKNFSGEDYKGNHFVDSIHLRLVKLNSWLKDRGSKLICKSSA
;
A
#
# COMPACT_ATOMS: atom_id res chain seq x y z
N MET A 1 36.41 6.29 -29.70
CA MET A 1 35.87 6.66 -28.36
C MET A 1 34.36 6.85 -28.33
N LYS A 2 33.76 7.71 -29.18
CA LYS A 2 32.31 8.00 -29.18
C LYS A 2 31.41 6.76 -29.24
N ASN A 3 31.75 5.75 -30.06
CA ASN A 3 30.96 4.52 -30.16
C ASN A 3 31.03 3.65 -28.89
N LYS A 4 32.20 3.59 -28.23
CA LYS A 4 32.36 2.86 -26.96
C LYS A 4 31.55 3.50 -25.83
N VAL A 5 31.51 4.84 -25.80
CA VAL A 5 30.70 5.59 -24.82
C VAL A 5 29.21 5.39 -25.07
N LYS A 6 28.74 5.42 -26.33
CA LYS A 6 27.35 5.14 -26.66
C LYS A 6 26.93 3.73 -26.25
N ILE A 7 27.75 2.72 -26.57
CA ILE A 7 27.49 1.32 -26.18
C ILE A 7 27.43 1.18 -24.66
N LEU A 8 28.36 1.82 -23.93
CA LEU A 8 28.36 1.83 -22.47
C LEU A 8 27.09 2.46 -21.89
N MET A 9 26.65 3.60 -22.44
CA MET A 9 25.40 4.25 -22.01
C MET A 9 24.18 3.38 -22.28
N SER A 10 24.08 2.78 -23.48
CA SER A 10 22.98 1.87 -23.82
C SER A 10 22.96 0.65 -22.90
N ALA A 11 24.11 0.06 -22.59
CA ALA A 11 24.22 -1.07 -21.68
C ALA A 11 23.78 -0.69 -20.25
N LEU A 12 24.17 0.48 -19.76
CA LEU A 12 23.74 0.99 -18.45
C LEU A 12 22.23 1.20 -18.36
N VAL A 13 21.61 1.75 -19.42
CA VAL A 13 20.16 1.92 -19.48
C VAL A 13 19.44 0.57 -19.46
N ILE A 14 19.92 -0.39 -20.25
CA ILE A 14 19.34 -1.75 -20.27
C ILE A 14 19.48 -2.41 -18.90
N LEU A 15 20.65 -2.31 -18.25
CA LEU A 15 20.90 -2.84 -16.92
C LEU A 15 19.96 -2.22 -15.86
N PHE A 16 19.72 -0.91 -15.97
CA PHE A 16 18.81 -0.22 -15.07
C PHE A 16 17.36 -0.66 -15.27
N LEU A 17 16.90 -0.76 -16.53
CA LEU A 17 15.55 -1.20 -16.87
C LEU A 17 15.30 -2.68 -16.52
N SER A 18 16.33 -3.52 -16.59
CA SER A 18 16.23 -4.93 -16.19
C SER A 18 16.35 -5.15 -14.68
N GLY A 19 16.67 -4.10 -13.90
CA GLY A 19 16.84 -4.20 -12.45
C GLY A 19 15.62 -4.75 -11.72
N SER A 20 14.40 -4.40 -12.16
CA SER A 20 13.16 -4.93 -11.57
C SER A 20 12.96 -6.43 -11.83
N LEU A 21 13.39 -6.90 -13.00
CA LEU A 21 13.37 -8.33 -13.36
C LEU A 21 14.40 -9.12 -12.57
N ILE A 22 15.61 -8.56 -12.41
CA ILE A 22 16.69 -9.19 -11.63
C ILE A 22 16.24 -9.35 -10.18
N ASP A 23 15.70 -8.30 -9.57
CA ASP A 23 15.17 -8.39 -8.21
C ASP A 23 14.02 -9.40 -8.09
N SER A 24 13.09 -9.43 -9.05
CA SER A 24 11.98 -10.39 -9.06
C SER A 24 12.44 -11.84 -9.18
N CYS A 25 13.57 -12.11 -9.82
CA CYS A 25 14.12 -13.46 -9.95
C CYS A 25 14.92 -13.89 -8.71
N PHE A 26 15.61 -12.94 -8.05
CA PHE A 26 16.58 -13.24 -6.99
C PHE A 26 16.14 -12.79 -5.59
N ASN A 27 14.99 -12.12 -5.45
CA ASN A 27 14.47 -11.55 -4.21
C ASN A 27 15.53 -10.76 -3.43
N LEU A 28 16.36 -9.98 -4.13
CA LEU A 28 17.52 -9.30 -3.55
C LEU A 28 17.10 -8.18 -2.59
N THR A 29 15.91 -7.66 -2.76
CA THR A 29 15.37 -6.55 -1.99
C THR A 29 14.23 -7.01 -1.09
N GLU A 30 14.55 -7.66 0.02
CA GLU A 30 13.60 -7.76 1.13
C GLU A 30 13.35 -6.35 1.68
N SER A 31 12.22 -5.77 1.30
CA SER A 31 11.79 -4.46 1.77
C SER A 31 11.51 -4.53 3.28
N LYS A 32 12.47 -4.09 4.11
CA LYS A 32 12.25 -3.81 5.54
C LYS A 32 11.12 -2.79 5.78
N PHE A 33 10.81 -1.97 4.78
CA PHE A 33 9.81 -0.91 4.84
C PHE A 33 8.51 -1.34 4.17
N GLN A 34 7.74 -2.19 4.86
CA GLN A 34 6.44 -2.61 4.37
C GLN A 34 5.47 -1.43 4.23
N LEU A 35 4.65 -1.46 3.18
CA LEU A 35 3.46 -0.63 3.08
C LEU A 35 2.30 -1.39 3.73
N PHE A 36 1.57 -0.71 4.61
CA PHE A 36 0.36 -1.28 5.19
C PHE A 36 -0.80 -1.12 4.22
N GLY A 37 -1.63 -2.16 4.08
CA GLY A 37 -2.78 -2.16 3.20
C GLY A 37 -3.14 -3.57 2.74
N TYR A 38 -4.20 -3.66 1.94
CA TYR A 38 -4.61 -4.91 1.31
C TYR A 38 -4.20 -4.88 -0.18
N SER A 39 -3.46 -5.90 -0.60
CA SER A 39 -3.23 -6.19 -2.02
C SER A 39 -3.87 -7.53 -2.34
N LYS A 40 -4.64 -7.60 -3.43
CA LYS A 40 -5.12 -8.87 -3.94
C LYS A 40 -3.89 -9.70 -4.37
N PRO A 41 -3.74 -10.94 -3.89
CA PRO A 41 -2.66 -11.80 -4.36
C PRO A 41 -2.81 -12.01 -5.87
N VAL A 42 -1.72 -11.78 -6.60
CA VAL A 42 -1.64 -12.02 -8.04
C VAL A 42 -0.83 -13.29 -8.25
N GLU A 43 -1.42 -14.28 -8.90
CA GLU A 43 -0.76 -15.54 -9.21
C GLU A 43 0.27 -15.35 -10.31
N ASP A 44 1.39 -16.10 -10.21
CA ASP A 44 2.39 -16.13 -11.27
C ASP A 44 1.93 -17.02 -12.43
N THR A 45 2.50 -16.79 -13.62
CA THR A 45 2.19 -17.55 -14.82
C THR A 45 3.44 -18.22 -15.39
N LEU A 46 3.28 -19.45 -15.88
CA LEU A 46 4.35 -20.19 -16.54
C LEU A 46 4.45 -19.82 -18.02
N LEU A 47 5.67 -19.75 -18.54
CA LEU A 47 5.93 -19.51 -19.94
C LEU A 47 5.59 -20.76 -20.77
N SER A 48 4.70 -20.61 -21.74
CA SER A 48 4.44 -21.59 -22.79
C SER A 48 4.40 -20.91 -24.17
N ILE A 49 4.56 -21.69 -25.24
CA ILE A 49 4.49 -21.19 -26.62
C ILE A 49 3.14 -20.52 -26.88
N ASN A 50 2.04 -21.17 -26.47
CA ASN A 50 0.68 -20.64 -26.65
C ASN A 50 0.51 -19.30 -25.91
N THR A 51 0.88 -19.27 -24.63
CA THR A 51 0.77 -18.06 -23.77
C THR A 51 1.68 -16.92 -24.20
N TRP A 52 2.76 -17.22 -24.94
CA TRP A 52 3.66 -16.22 -25.51
C TRP A 52 3.07 -15.59 -26.76
N PHE A 53 2.52 -16.40 -27.67
CA PHE A 53 1.91 -15.91 -28.90
C PHE A 53 0.60 -15.15 -28.66
N ASP A 54 -0.18 -15.56 -27.67
CA ASP A 54 -1.43 -14.88 -27.30
C ASP A 54 -1.23 -13.68 -26.35
N ARG A 55 0.03 -13.35 -25.97
CA ARG A 55 0.44 -12.31 -24.99
C ARG A 55 -0.05 -12.49 -23.56
N SER A 56 -0.82 -13.53 -23.25
CA SER A 56 -1.35 -13.74 -21.90
C SER A 56 -0.24 -13.95 -20.86
N PHE A 57 0.93 -14.44 -21.27
CA PHE A 57 2.11 -14.51 -20.43
C PHE A 57 2.59 -13.11 -20.03
N GLN A 58 2.79 -12.20 -21.00
CA GLN A 58 3.28 -10.85 -20.72
C GLN A 58 2.34 -10.07 -19.80
N ASP A 59 1.04 -10.13 -20.07
CA ASP A 59 0.05 -9.38 -19.29
C ASP A 59 0.03 -9.85 -17.83
N LYS A 60 -0.09 -11.17 -17.61
CA LYS A 60 -0.11 -11.74 -16.26
C LYS A 60 1.23 -11.59 -15.54
N LYS A 61 2.36 -11.74 -16.26
CA LYS A 61 3.69 -11.60 -15.65
C LYS A 61 3.98 -10.16 -15.25
N ASN A 62 3.52 -9.19 -16.05
CA ASN A 62 3.61 -7.77 -15.69
C ASN A 62 2.80 -7.47 -14.42
N ASP A 63 1.56 -7.97 -14.33
CA ASP A 63 0.76 -7.82 -13.12
C ASP A 63 1.43 -8.46 -11.91
N TYR A 64 1.99 -9.65 -12.07
CA TYR A 64 2.73 -10.34 -11.01
C TYR A 64 3.93 -9.51 -10.53
N ILE A 65 4.81 -9.06 -11.44
CA ILE A 65 6.01 -8.29 -11.10
C ILE A 65 5.63 -6.96 -10.45
N ASN A 66 4.62 -6.26 -10.97
CA ASN A 66 4.15 -4.98 -10.42
C ASN A 66 3.64 -5.10 -8.97
N ASN A 67 3.19 -6.28 -8.55
CA ASN A 67 2.68 -6.53 -7.20
C ASN A 67 3.70 -7.20 -6.28
N ASN A 68 4.59 -8.05 -6.80
CA ASN A 68 5.49 -8.89 -6.00
C ASN A 68 6.96 -8.44 -6.05
N PHE A 69 7.31 -7.43 -6.85
CA PHE A 69 8.68 -6.86 -6.87
C PHE A 69 9.08 -6.32 -5.48
N GLY A 70 10.20 -6.81 -4.94
CA GLY A 70 10.65 -6.50 -3.58
C GLY A 70 10.96 -5.02 -3.35
N GLY A 71 11.51 -4.34 -4.36
CA GLY A 71 11.78 -2.90 -4.31
C GLY A 71 10.54 -1.98 -4.41
N ARG A 72 9.34 -2.53 -4.64
CA ARG A 72 8.11 -1.75 -4.91
C ARG A 72 7.83 -0.75 -3.80
N ASN A 73 7.87 -1.19 -2.54
CA ASN A 73 7.53 -0.34 -1.40
C ASN A 73 8.47 0.87 -1.27
N PHE A 74 9.76 0.66 -1.51
CA PHE A 74 10.74 1.73 -1.51
C PHE A 74 10.46 2.75 -2.63
N LEU A 75 10.23 2.29 -3.86
CA LEU A 75 9.96 3.17 -4.99
C LEU A 75 8.65 3.96 -4.83
N VAL A 76 7.60 3.35 -4.29
CA VAL A 76 6.34 4.04 -3.98
C VAL A 76 6.57 5.16 -2.95
N ARG A 77 7.31 4.88 -1.88
CA ARG A 77 7.66 5.89 -0.86
C ARG A 77 8.51 7.01 -1.43
N LEU A 78 9.52 6.67 -2.24
CA LEU A 78 10.37 7.64 -2.90
C LEU A 78 9.55 8.56 -3.81
N ASN A 79 8.68 7.99 -4.64
CA ASN A 79 7.79 8.74 -5.51
C ASN A 79 6.87 9.67 -4.69
N ASN A 80 6.29 9.19 -3.59
CA ASN A 80 5.46 10.02 -2.72
C ASN A 80 6.27 11.16 -2.07
N GLN A 81 7.50 10.90 -1.62
CA GLN A 81 8.36 11.93 -1.03
C GLN A 81 8.78 12.99 -2.06
N VAL A 82 9.12 12.58 -3.28
CA VAL A 82 9.47 13.51 -4.37
C VAL A 82 8.26 14.39 -4.71
N ASN A 83 7.07 13.79 -4.84
CA ASN A 83 5.84 14.53 -5.09
C ASN A 83 5.52 15.53 -3.98
N TYR A 84 5.69 15.12 -2.72
CA TYR A 84 5.48 15.99 -1.56
C TYR A 84 6.48 17.15 -1.52
N THR A 85 7.76 16.87 -1.70
CA THR A 85 8.84 17.86 -1.48
C THR A 85 8.94 18.87 -2.61
N PHE A 86 8.84 18.42 -3.87
CA PHE A 86 9.12 19.27 -5.03
C PHE A 86 7.86 19.83 -5.69
N TYR A 87 6.71 19.19 -5.48
CA TYR A 87 5.47 19.51 -6.18
C TYR A 87 4.29 19.80 -5.24
N ASP A 88 4.52 19.77 -3.93
CA ASP A 88 3.49 19.92 -2.89
C ASP A 88 2.25 19.03 -3.12
N LYS A 89 2.50 17.81 -3.64
CA LYS A 89 1.47 16.90 -4.10
C LYS A 89 1.36 15.68 -3.19
N ILE A 90 0.16 15.46 -2.66
CA ILE A 90 -0.21 14.26 -1.92
C ILE A 90 -0.90 13.29 -2.89
N ASN A 91 -0.42 12.05 -2.98
CA ASN A 91 -0.96 11.03 -3.89
C ASN A 91 -2.06 10.15 -3.23
N VAL A 92 -2.32 10.34 -1.94
CA VAL A 92 -3.35 9.61 -1.19
C VAL A 92 -4.63 10.45 -1.19
N TRP A 93 -5.77 9.84 -1.54
CA TRP A 93 -7.01 10.56 -1.82
C TRP A 93 -7.69 11.15 -0.58
N ASP A 94 -7.51 10.55 0.58
CA ASP A 94 -8.14 10.94 1.85
C ASP A 94 -7.19 11.71 2.77
N VAL A 95 -6.05 12.20 2.27
CA VAL A 95 -5.05 12.91 3.08
C VAL A 95 -4.87 14.33 2.55
N PHE A 96 -4.96 15.29 3.47
CA PHE A 96 -4.87 16.71 3.20
C PHE A 96 -3.70 17.33 3.96
N LYS A 97 -3.08 18.34 3.34
CA LYS A 97 -2.05 19.15 3.97
C LYS A 97 -2.70 20.30 4.74
N GLY A 98 -2.43 20.37 6.04
CA GLY A 98 -2.82 21.47 6.92
C GLY A 98 -1.70 22.48 7.13
N LYS A 99 -1.82 23.26 8.21
CA LYS A 99 -0.78 24.23 8.61
C LYS A 99 0.50 23.50 9.00
N ASP A 100 1.63 24.18 8.81
CA ASP A 100 2.97 23.71 9.19
C ASP A 100 3.27 22.29 8.68
N ASP A 101 2.84 21.99 7.44
CA ASP A 101 3.09 20.72 6.76
C ASP A 101 2.48 19.48 7.46
N TYR A 102 1.53 19.67 8.39
CA TYR A 102 0.82 18.56 9.02
C TYR A 102 -0.13 17.87 8.05
N LEU A 103 -0.17 16.54 8.09
CA LEU A 103 -1.05 15.73 7.26
C LEU A 103 -2.26 15.25 8.08
N PHE A 104 -3.47 15.46 7.55
CA PHE A 104 -4.73 15.09 8.17
C PHE A 104 -5.52 14.16 7.26
N SER A 105 -6.19 13.15 7.83
CA SER A 105 -7.11 12.32 7.08
C SER A 105 -8.51 12.94 7.00
N GLU A 106 -9.26 12.65 5.93
CA GLU A 106 -10.66 13.06 5.79
C GLU A 106 -11.51 12.58 6.98
N ALA A 107 -11.22 11.38 7.48
CA ALA A 107 -11.91 10.80 8.64
C ALA A 107 -11.76 11.66 9.89
N PHE A 108 -10.60 12.28 10.10
CA PHE A 108 -10.40 13.21 11.22
C PHE A 108 -11.34 14.42 11.12
N PHE A 109 -11.48 14.99 9.91
CA PHE A 109 -12.39 16.12 9.69
C PHE A 109 -13.86 15.74 9.91
N LYS A 110 -14.29 14.60 9.35
CA LYS A 110 -15.66 14.09 9.53
C LYS A 110 -16.01 13.83 10.99
N ASN A 111 -15.05 13.32 11.76
CA ASN A 111 -15.22 13.09 13.19
C ASN A 111 -15.31 14.42 13.97
N PHE A 112 -14.43 15.36 13.66
CA PHE A 112 -14.42 16.67 14.29
C PHE A 112 -15.69 17.50 13.99
N SER A 113 -16.20 17.44 12.74
CA SER A 113 -17.43 18.14 12.35
C SER A 113 -18.71 17.42 12.77
N GLY A 114 -18.61 16.17 13.24
CA GLY A 114 -19.75 15.33 13.58
C GLY A 114 -20.49 14.75 12.36
N GLU A 115 -19.93 14.86 11.16
CA GLU A 115 -20.50 14.29 9.93
C GLU A 115 -20.57 12.75 9.96
N ASP A 116 -19.68 12.11 10.74
CA ASP A 116 -19.69 10.65 10.93
C ASP A 116 -20.68 10.18 12.00
N TYR A 117 -21.40 11.10 12.67
CA TYR A 117 -22.38 10.76 13.70
C TYR A 117 -23.62 10.09 13.11
N LYS A 118 -23.81 8.81 13.46
CA LYS A 118 -24.89 7.96 12.95
C LYS A 118 -26.20 8.03 13.77
N GLY A 119 -26.32 8.99 14.69
CA GLY A 119 -27.49 9.13 15.56
C GLY A 119 -27.43 8.25 16.83
N ASN A 120 -28.25 8.63 17.82
CA ASN A 120 -28.30 7.96 19.13
C ASN A 120 -28.68 6.49 19.03
N HIS A 121 -29.61 6.14 18.13
CA HIS A 121 -30.01 4.75 17.93
C HIS A 121 -28.83 3.84 17.54
N PHE A 122 -27.90 4.33 16.72
CA PHE A 122 -26.69 3.56 16.39
C PHE A 122 -25.81 3.37 17.62
N VAL A 123 -25.60 4.43 18.41
CA VAL A 123 -24.82 4.37 19.66
C VAL A 123 -25.43 3.39 20.65
N ASP A 124 -26.74 3.44 20.84
CA ASP A 124 -27.49 2.53 21.72
C ASP A 124 -27.35 1.08 21.28
N SER A 125 -27.38 0.81 19.97
CA SER A 125 -27.19 -0.54 19.43
C SER A 125 -25.78 -1.10 19.74
N ILE A 126 -24.75 -0.26 19.66
CA ILE A 126 -23.38 -0.64 20.01
C ILE A 126 -23.26 -0.85 21.52
N HIS A 127 -23.86 0.02 22.32
CA HIS A 127 -23.90 -0.13 23.79
C HIS A 127 -24.50 -1.48 24.19
N LEU A 128 -25.67 -1.84 23.66
CA LEU A 128 -26.32 -3.13 23.94
C LEU A 128 -25.44 -4.33 23.54
N ARG A 129 -24.73 -4.24 22.41
CA ARG A 129 -23.79 -5.29 21.96
C ARG A 129 -22.60 -5.41 22.90
N LEU A 130 -22.05 -4.29 23.38
CA LEU A 130 -20.93 -4.28 24.32
C LEU A 130 -21.35 -4.84 25.69
N VAL A 131 -22.55 -4.53 26.17
CA VAL A 131 -23.10 -5.10 27.41
C VAL A 131 -23.21 -6.63 27.29
N LYS A 132 -23.77 -7.14 26.18
CA LYS A 132 -23.86 -8.58 25.91
C LYS A 132 -22.49 -9.24 25.85
N LEU A 133 -21.54 -8.64 25.15
CA LEU A 133 -20.16 -9.14 25.05
C LEU A 133 -19.47 -9.17 26.42
N ASN A 134 -19.65 -8.14 27.23
CA ASN A 134 -19.08 -8.07 28.57
C ASN A 134 -19.61 -9.19 29.49
N SER A 135 -20.93 -9.44 29.47
CA SER A 135 -21.51 -10.56 30.22
C SER A 135 -20.95 -11.90 29.74
N TRP A 136 -20.90 -12.12 28.43
CA TRP A 136 -20.35 -13.33 27.83
C TRP A 136 -18.88 -13.58 28.18
N LEU A 137 -18.06 -12.51 28.29
CA LEU A 137 -16.67 -12.59 28.72
C LEU A 137 -16.54 -12.85 30.22
N LYS A 138 -17.36 -12.19 31.06
CA LYS A 138 -17.38 -12.40 32.51
C LYS A 138 -17.71 -13.83 32.87
N ASP A 139 -18.68 -14.44 32.19
CA ASP A 139 -19.05 -15.85 32.37
C ASP A 139 -17.88 -16.81 32.06
N ARG A 140 -16.86 -16.35 31.34
CA ARG A 140 -15.63 -17.10 30.98
C ARG A 140 -14.41 -16.65 31.78
N GLY A 141 -14.59 -15.90 32.86
CA GLY A 141 -13.50 -15.39 33.69
C GLY A 141 -12.64 -14.30 33.03
N SER A 142 -13.13 -13.68 31.95
CA SER A 142 -12.44 -12.59 31.25
C SER A 142 -13.13 -11.24 31.52
N LYS A 143 -12.35 -10.16 31.61
CA LYS A 143 -12.86 -8.79 31.83
C LYS A 143 -12.70 -7.94 30.58
N LEU A 144 -13.78 -7.35 30.09
CA LEU A 144 -13.73 -6.33 29.03
C LEU A 144 -13.22 -5.00 29.61
N ILE A 145 -12.23 -4.39 28.96
CA ILE A 145 -11.74 -3.04 29.28
C ILE A 145 -11.89 -2.19 28.03
N CYS A 146 -12.74 -1.16 28.09
CA CYS A 146 -12.86 -0.17 27.03
C CYS A 146 -11.89 0.98 27.33
N LYS A 147 -10.92 1.22 26.45
CA LYS A 147 -10.07 2.40 26.52
C LYS A 147 -10.76 3.54 25.79
N SER A 148 -11.08 4.61 26.50
CA SER A 148 -11.45 5.88 25.88
C SER A 148 -10.16 6.57 25.44
N SER A 149 -10.10 6.92 24.16
CA SER A 149 -9.08 7.85 23.64
C SER A 149 -9.56 9.25 23.98
N ALA A 150 -8.92 9.89 24.96
CA ALA A 150 -9.06 11.32 25.21
C ALA A 150 -8.17 12.11 24.24
#